data_AF-A0A941XBT1-F1
#
_entry.id   AF-A0A941XBT1-F1
#
_cell.length_a   1.000
_cell.length_b   1.000
_cell.length_c   1.000
_cell.angle_alpha   90.00
_cell.angle_beta   90.00
_cell.angle_gamma   90.00
#
_symmetry.space_group_name_H-M   'P 1'
#
loop_
_entity.id
_entity.type
_entity.pdbx_description
1 polymer ?
#
loop_
_entity_poly.entity_id
_entity_poly.type
_entity_poly.pdbx_seq_one_letter_code
_entity_poly.pdbx_strand_id
1 'polypeptide(L)' 'MWNILLFTVGFVAVAVVLLGIRVFFVKGGRFPSSHISDNRHLRNKGIVCAVSTDALERKK' A
#
# COMPACT_ATOMS: atom_id res chain seq x y z
N MET A 1 -0.29 -18.31 32.80
CA MET A 1 0.14 -16.98 32.34
C MET A 1 0.90 -17.06 31.00
N TRP A 2 1.99 -17.83 30.92
CA TRP A 2 2.82 -17.93 29.71
C TRP A 2 2.09 -18.44 28.45
N ASN A 3 1.13 -19.36 28.63
CA ASN A 3 0.32 -19.90 27.54
C ASN A 3 -0.41 -18.81 26.75
N ILE A 4 -1.04 -17.85 27.44
CA ILE A 4 -1.76 -16.75 26.79
C ILE A 4 -0.80 -15.90 25.98
N LEU A 5 0.39 -15.64 26.51
CA LEU A 5 1.40 -14.82 25.84
C LEU A 5 1.95 -15.48 24.56
N LEU A 6 2.10 -16.81 24.57
CA LEU A 6 2.46 -17.58 23.37
C LEU A 6 1.36 -17.51 22.30
N PHE A 7 0.10 -17.70 22.72
CA PHE A 7 -1.04 -17.65 21.79
C PHE A 7 -1.25 -16.26 21.21
N THR A 8 -1.12 -15.20 22.00
CA THR A 8 -1.31 -13.83 21.50
C THR A 8 -0.22 -13.42 20.51
N VAL A 9 1.05 -13.71 20.83
CA VAL A 9 2.17 -13.43 19.91
C VAL A 9 2.04 -14.26 18.63
N GLY A 10 1.65 -15.54 18.74
CA GLY A 10 1.40 -16.39 17.57
C GLY A 10 0.30 -15.83 16.68
N PHE A 11 -0.80 -15.37 17.27
CA PHE A 11 -1.92 -14.80 16.51
C PHE A 11 -1.55 -13.50 15.79
N VAL A 12 -0.82 -12.60 16.47
CA VAL A 12 -0.33 -11.35 15.89
C VAL A 12 0.67 -11.63 14.76
N ALA A 13 1.58 -12.59 14.94
CA ALA A 13 2.53 -12.98 13.92
C ALA A 13 1.82 -13.48 12.65
N VAL A 14 0.80 -14.34 12.80
CA VAL A 14 0.00 -14.83 11.68
C VAL A 14 -0.73 -13.68 10.97
N ALA A 15 -1.32 -12.73 11.72
CA ALA A 15 -1.99 -11.57 11.13
C ALA A 15 -1.03 -10.69 10.30
N VAL A 16 0.19 -10.45 10.80
CA VAL A 16 1.21 -9.68 10.08
C VAL A 16 1.67 -10.40 8.80
N VAL A 17 1.86 -11.72 8.88
CA VAL A 17 2.24 -12.52 7.70
C VAL A 17 1.13 -12.50 6.65
N LEU A 18 -0.12 -12.69 7.05
CA LEU A 18 -1.27 -12.67 6.13
C LEU A 18 -1.44 -11.30 5.44
N LEU A 19 -1.32 -10.20 6.18
CA LEU A 19 -1.38 -8.85 5.62
C LEU A 19 -0.18 -8.53 4.71
N GLY A 20 0.99 -9.06 5.05
CA GLY A 20 2.24 -8.84 4.32
C GLY A 20 2.55 -9.86 3.24
N ILE A 21 1.66 -10.82 2.92
CA ILE A 21 1.96 -11.95 2.01
C ILE A 21 2.58 -11.50 0.70
N ARG A 22 2.08 -10.40 0.11
CA ARG A 22 2.68 -9.89 -1.13
C ARG A 22 4.07 -9.29 -0.89
N VAL A 23 4.30 -8.60 0.21
CA VAL A 23 5.61 -8.00 0.51
C VAL A 23 6.65 -9.09 0.80
N PHE A 24 6.27 -10.17 1.49
CA PHE A 24 7.19 -11.26 1.84
C PHE A 24 7.40 -12.29 0.72
N PHE A 25 6.36 -12.63 -0.06
CA PHE A 25 6.41 -13.74 -1.02
C PHE A 25 6.53 -13.33 -2.49
N VAL A 26 6.26 -12.08 -2.90
CA VAL A 26 6.56 -11.64 -4.28
C VAL A 26 7.85 -10.84 -4.37
N LYS A 27 8.73 -11.25 -5.31
CA LYS A 27 10.01 -10.61 -5.57
C LYS A 27 9.78 -9.19 -6.12
N GLY A 28 10.13 -8.17 -5.33
CA GLY A 28 9.82 -6.77 -5.62
C GLY A 28 8.48 -6.27 -5.08
N GLY A 29 7.82 -7.03 -4.19
CA GLY A 29 6.61 -6.62 -3.49
C GLY A 29 6.85 -5.37 -2.66
N ARG A 30 6.35 -4.22 -3.13
CA ARG A 30 6.24 -3.01 -2.33
C ARG A 30 4.80 -2.90 -1.84
N PHE A 31 4.62 -2.28 -0.67
CA PHE A 31 3.28 -1.82 -0.31
C PHE A 31 2.76 -0.91 -1.42
N PRO A 32 1.51 -1.10 -1.90
CA PRO A 32 0.96 -0.25 -2.94
C PRO A 32 1.01 1.20 -2.45
N SER A 33 1.67 2.06 -3.21
CA SER A 33 1.74 3.48 -2.92
C SER A 33 0.31 4.04 -2.88
N SER A 34 -0.16 4.47 -1.71
CA SER A 34 -1.45 5.17 -1.57
C SER A 34 -1.44 6.56 -2.23
N HIS A 35 -0.28 6.99 -2.72
CA HIS A 35 -0.12 8.24 -3.43
C HIS A 35 -0.63 8.11 -4.87
N ILE A 36 -1.70 8.85 -5.21
CA ILE A 36 -2.34 8.84 -6.53
C ILE A 36 -1.31 9.04 -7.67
N SER A 37 -0.31 9.91 -7.47
CA SER A 37 0.69 10.24 -8.50
C SER A 37 1.65 9.08 -8.83
N ASP A 38 1.92 8.21 -7.86
CA ASP A 38 2.87 7.09 -8.03
C ASP A 38 2.22 5.88 -8.72
N ASN A 39 0.89 5.84 -8.76
CA ASN A 39 0.16 4.75 -9.40
C ASN A 39 0.11 4.92 -10.93
N ARG A 40 0.98 4.17 -11.63
CA ARG A 40 1.02 4.13 -13.10
C ARG A 40 -0.34 3.80 -13.74
N HIS A 41 -1.17 2.99 -13.07
CA HIS A 41 -2.48 2.62 -13.59
C HIS A 41 -3.48 3.79 -13.57
N LEU A 42 -3.47 4.63 -12.52
CA LEU A 42 -4.30 5.83 -12.44
C LEU A 42 -3.83 6.90 -13.42
N ARG A 43 -2.50 7.03 -13.57
CA ARG A 43 -1.90 7.97 -14.53
C ARG A 43 -2.26 7.62 -15.97
N ASN A 44 -2.30 6.34 -16.32
CA ASN A 44 -2.78 5.88 -17.64
C ASN A 44 -4.27 6.18 -17.89
N LYS A 45 -5.08 6.30 -16.83
CA LYS A 45 -6.49 6.74 -16.92
C LYS A 45 -6.64 8.27 -16.91
N GLY A 46 -5.53 9.03 -16.89
CA GLY A 46 -5.57 10.50 -16.81
C GLY A 46 -5.94 11.04 -15.42
N ILE A 47 -6.01 10.19 -14.39
CA ILE A 47 -6.32 10.60 -13.02
C ILE A 47 -5.01 11.05 -12.37
N VAL A 48 -4.89 12.35 -12.12
CA VAL A 48 -3.73 12.99 -11.48
C VAL A 48 -4.15 13.69 -10.20
N CYS A 49 -3.18 14.04 -9.33
CA CYS A 49 -3.49 14.77 -8.11
C CYS A 49 -4.18 16.10 -8.42
N ALA A 50 -5.04 16.58 -7.52
CA ALA A 50 -5.74 17.86 -7.68
C ALA A 50 -4.78 19.00 -8.07
N VAL A 51 -3.66 19.13 -7.33
CA VAL A 51 -2.55 20.08 -7.59
C VAL A 51 -2.01 20.06 -9.03
N SER A 52 -1.89 18.86 -9.61
CA SER A 52 -1.44 18.71 -10.99
C SER A 52 -2.54 19.06 -11.98
N THR A 53 -3.81 18.79 -11.65
CA THR A 53 -4.96 19.17 -12.46
C THR A 53 -5.12 20.68 -12.50
N ASP A 54 -5.08 21.38 -11.36
CA ASP A 54 -5.21 22.84 -11.33
C ASP A 54 -4.05 23.55 -12.02
N ALA A 55 -2.82 23.04 -11.90
CA ALA A 55 -1.68 23.57 -12.65
C ALA A 55 -1.82 23.41 -14.18
N LEU A 56 -2.45 22.32 -14.65
CA LEU A 56 -2.75 22.11 -16.07
C LEU A 56 -3.86 23.05 -16.56
N GLU A 57 -4.91 23.24 -15.77
CA GLU A 57 -6.01 24.16 -16.10
C GLU A 57 -5.54 25.62 -16.13
N ARG A 58 -4.62 26.02 -15.24
CA ARG A 58 -4.01 27.35 -15.21
C ARG A 58 -3.11 27.64 -16.42
N LYS A 59 -2.62 26.61 -17.08
CA LYS A 59 -1.74 26.71 -18.27
C LYS A 59 -2.53 26.67 -19.59
N LYS A 60 -3.83 26.44 -19.52
CA LYS A 60 -4.76 26.50 -20.65
C LYS A 60 -5.27 27.93 -20.83
#